data_AF-A0A7S1WT73-F1
#
_entry.id   AF-A0A7S1WT73-F1
#
_cell.length_a   1.000
_cell.length_b   1.000
_cell.length_c   1.000
_cell.angle_alpha   90.00
_cell.angle_beta   90.00
_cell.angle_gamma   90.00
#
_symmetry.space_group_name_H-M   'P 1'
#
loop_
_entity.id
_entity.type
_entity.pdbx_description
1 polymer ?
#
loop_
_entity_poly.entity_id
_entity_poly.type
_entity_poly.pdbx_seq_one_letter_code
_entity_poly.pdbx_strand_id
1 'polypeptide(L)'
;GEPAEVWSKPLNLWVRCSIEAKGSNPDEYDISLPGAGGISHRIPKVHAIALRKAQAFKVGDDVEVIILKGPKAGSWVRCRIMAEGSKPDTYNCYIPESPPERRNVPDVHVAALRKVSEASPLVPKPLVDAADLKQILKEFKDICSAKEFQDTIESLQEIGTQNHEVRMMKKTFVSHQFSPVLNRHQLPATKIGWSQFLTFTRTQGTDADVAKLSHEVERLMRVRVGDFFGIRAGQGEQVTVQQACPKRLKDACVGLLLRKAHQYTQAAEAQSRAAVPASRAQRAAAKASTASPFMR
;
A
#
# COMPACT_ATOMS: atom_id res chain seq x y z
N GLY A 1 -10.98 -24.24 22.28
CA GLY A 1 -10.20 -23.05 22.64
C GLY A 1 -11.03 -21.80 22.46
N GLU A 2 -10.59 -20.67 23.00
CA GLU A 2 -11.24 -19.37 22.75
C GLU A 2 -10.98 -18.94 21.29
N PRO A 3 -12.00 -18.52 20.52
CA PRO A 3 -11.80 -18.12 19.13
C PRO A 3 -11.08 -16.78 19.04
N ALA A 4 -9.98 -16.76 18.31
CA ALA A 4 -9.17 -15.58 18.05
C ALA A 4 -8.82 -15.48 16.56
N GLU A 5 -8.09 -14.44 16.20
CA GLU A 5 -7.50 -14.25 14.88
C GLU A 5 -6.04 -13.85 15.04
N VAL A 6 -5.18 -14.41 14.19
CA VAL A 6 -3.73 -14.11 14.13
C VAL A 6 -3.38 -13.48 12.79
N TRP A 7 -2.50 -12.48 12.80
CA TRP A 7 -2.05 -11.86 11.55
C TRP A 7 -1.09 -12.76 10.77
N SER A 8 -1.47 -13.12 9.54
CA SER A 8 -0.62 -13.88 8.62
C SER A 8 0.07 -12.95 7.64
N LYS A 9 1.40 -12.79 7.78
CA LYS A 9 2.21 -11.98 6.85
C LYS A 9 2.15 -12.47 5.40
N PRO A 10 2.27 -13.79 5.09
CA PRO A 10 2.26 -14.26 3.71
C PRO A 10 0.94 -13.96 2.99
N LEU A 11 -0.16 -14.01 3.73
CA LEU A 11 -1.50 -13.79 3.19
C LEU A 11 -1.97 -12.34 3.34
N ASN A 12 -1.25 -11.54 4.12
CA ASN A 12 -1.60 -10.16 4.48
C ASN A 12 -3.06 -10.05 5.00
N LEU A 13 -3.47 -11.03 5.82
CA LEU A 13 -4.82 -11.14 6.37
C LEU A 13 -4.82 -11.72 7.78
N TRP A 14 -5.91 -11.47 8.50
CA TRP A 14 -6.16 -12.06 9.82
C TRP A 14 -6.78 -13.45 9.63
N VAL A 15 -6.11 -14.49 10.13
CA VAL A 15 -6.55 -15.88 10.02
C VAL A 15 -7.21 -16.29 11.33
N ARG A 16 -8.40 -16.89 11.26
CA ARG A 16 -9.08 -17.42 12.44
C ARG A 16 -8.26 -18.55 13.07
N CYS A 17 -8.13 -18.53 14.38
CA CYS A 17 -7.43 -19.53 15.17
C CYS A 17 -8.21 -19.83 16.46
N SER A 18 -7.84 -20.91 17.15
CA SER A 18 -8.31 -21.17 18.52
C SER A 18 -7.14 -21.05 19.48
N ILE A 19 -7.32 -20.30 20.58
CA ILE A 19 -6.35 -20.26 21.68
C ILE A 19 -6.51 -21.55 22.48
N GLU A 20 -5.46 -22.37 22.53
CA GLU A 20 -5.48 -23.68 23.20
C GLU A 20 -4.97 -23.58 24.63
N ALA A 21 -3.87 -22.84 24.84
CA ALA A 21 -3.23 -22.68 26.14
C ALA A 21 -2.48 -21.34 26.24
N LYS A 22 -2.22 -20.89 27.47
CA LYS A 22 -1.23 -19.84 27.73
C LYS A 22 0.17 -20.42 27.54
N GLY A 23 1.06 -19.64 26.94
CA GLY A 23 2.46 -19.98 26.77
C GLY A 23 3.25 -19.86 28.08
N SER A 24 4.55 -20.14 28.03
CA SER A 24 5.44 -20.01 29.19
C SER A 24 5.58 -18.56 29.68
N ASN A 25 5.41 -17.60 28.77
CA ASN A 25 5.38 -16.17 29.08
C ASN A 25 3.93 -15.68 29.20
N PRO A 26 3.63 -14.71 30.09
CA PRO A 26 2.26 -14.21 30.31
C PRO A 26 1.62 -13.57 29.07
N ASP A 27 2.45 -13.08 28.14
CA ASP A 27 2.01 -12.45 26.89
C ASP A 27 2.06 -13.40 25.69
N GLU A 28 2.29 -14.70 25.90
CA GLU A 28 2.35 -15.71 24.83
C GLU A 28 1.20 -16.70 24.94
N TYR A 29 0.76 -17.20 23.78
CA TYR A 29 -0.33 -18.17 23.66
C TYR A 29 0.06 -19.25 22.65
N ASP A 30 -0.39 -20.46 22.91
CA ASP A 30 -0.37 -21.53 21.92
C ASP A 30 -1.71 -21.50 21.20
N ILE A 31 -1.66 -21.39 19.87
CA ILE A 31 -2.85 -21.33 19.02
C ILE A 31 -2.90 -22.52 18.08
N SER A 32 -4.11 -22.88 17.64
CA SER A 32 -4.33 -23.78 16.51
C SER A 32 -4.95 -23.06 15.33
N LEU A 33 -4.41 -23.33 14.14
CA LEU A 33 -4.96 -22.91 12.87
C LEU A 33 -5.69 -24.08 12.18
N PRO A 34 -6.88 -23.85 11.61
CA PRO A 34 -7.52 -24.84 10.75
C PRO A 34 -6.71 -25.01 9.46
N GLY A 35 -6.23 -26.22 9.20
CA GLY A 35 -5.58 -26.62 7.95
C GLY A 35 -6.54 -27.38 7.02
N ALA A 36 -6.06 -27.62 5.79
CA ALA A 36 -6.81 -28.38 4.80
C ALA A 36 -7.04 -29.83 5.27
N GLY A 37 -8.22 -30.39 5.00
CA GLY A 37 -8.56 -31.77 5.39
C GLY A 37 -8.84 -31.96 6.88
N GLY A 38 -9.12 -30.87 7.62
CA GLY A 38 -9.40 -30.95 9.07
C GLY A 38 -8.14 -31.10 9.92
N ILE A 39 -6.96 -31.04 9.33
CA ILE A 39 -5.69 -31.08 10.07
C ILE A 39 -5.50 -29.74 10.76
N SER A 40 -5.40 -29.74 12.09
CA SER A 40 -5.12 -28.54 12.87
C SER A 40 -3.61 -28.32 12.99
N HIS A 41 -3.12 -27.11 12.72
CA HIS A 41 -1.71 -26.74 12.88
C HIS A 41 -1.53 -25.94 14.17
N ARG A 42 -0.81 -26.51 15.13
CA ARG A 42 -0.44 -25.82 16.37
C ARG A 42 0.75 -24.89 16.14
N ILE A 43 0.62 -23.63 16.56
CA ILE A 43 1.67 -22.63 16.55
C ILE A 43 1.92 -22.20 18.00
N PRO A 44 3.06 -22.58 18.60
CA PRO A 44 3.36 -22.20 19.97
C PRO A 44 3.91 -20.77 20.06
N LYS A 45 3.83 -20.18 21.26
CA LYS A 45 4.47 -18.90 21.61
C LYS A 45 4.06 -17.70 20.74
N VAL A 46 2.78 -17.61 20.37
CA VAL A 46 2.24 -16.45 19.67
C VAL A 46 1.98 -15.32 20.65
N HIS A 47 2.63 -14.18 20.43
CA HIS A 47 2.48 -13.02 21.30
C HIS A 47 1.06 -12.45 21.23
N ALA A 48 0.52 -12.01 22.37
CA ALA A 48 -0.82 -11.41 22.51
C ALA A 48 -1.08 -10.28 21.51
N ILE A 49 -0.07 -9.47 21.17
CA ILE A 49 -0.17 -8.36 20.22
C ILE A 49 -0.42 -8.83 18.77
N ALA A 50 -0.07 -10.06 18.45
CA ALA A 50 -0.35 -10.69 17.16
C ALA A 50 -1.74 -11.32 17.09
N LEU A 51 -2.46 -11.35 18.21
CA LEU A 51 -3.80 -11.90 18.33
C LEU A 51 -4.83 -10.78 18.45
N ARG A 52 -6.03 -11.04 17.95
CA ARG A 52 -7.23 -10.25 18.25
C ARG A 52 -8.43 -11.18 18.45
N LYS A 53 -9.47 -10.68 19.10
CA LYS A 53 -10.72 -11.42 19.26
C LYS A 53 -11.33 -11.68 17.89
N ALA A 54 -11.75 -12.93 17.64
CA ALA A 54 -12.41 -13.29 16.39
C ALA A 54 -13.70 -12.48 16.22
N GLN A 55 -13.91 -11.94 15.02
CA GLN A 55 -15.13 -11.20 14.73
C GLN A 55 -16.27 -12.17 14.43
N ALA A 56 -17.40 -11.97 15.09
CA ALA A 56 -18.66 -12.64 14.74
C ALA A 56 -19.50 -11.70 13.89
N PHE A 57 -20.14 -12.26 12.86
CA PHE A 57 -21.04 -11.55 11.97
C PHE A 57 -22.41 -12.23 11.98
N LYS A 58 -23.43 -11.50 11.55
CA LYS A 58 -24.81 -11.98 11.45
C LYS A 58 -25.36 -11.73 10.06
N VAL A 59 -26.37 -12.50 9.69
CA VAL A 59 -27.15 -12.25 8.48
C VAL A 59 -27.79 -10.86 8.56
N GLY A 60 -27.61 -10.07 7.50
CA GLY A 60 -28.02 -8.68 7.42
C GLY A 60 -26.89 -7.67 7.73
N ASP A 61 -25.78 -8.09 8.33
CA ASP A 61 -24.65 -7.19 8.59
C ASP A 61 -24.06 -6.66 7.28
N ASP A 62 -23.78 -5.36 7.26
CA ASP A 62 -22.91 -4.75 6.27
C ASP A 62 -21.45 -4.97 6.69
N VAL A 63 -20.67 -5.60 5.82
CA VAL A 63 -19.27 -5.95 6.05
C VAL A 63 -18.43 -5.54 4.83
N GLU A 64 -17.12 -5.67 4.92
CA GLU A 64 -16.23 -5.57 3.76
C GLU A 64 -15.58 -6.93 3.50
N VAL A 65 -15.52 -7.32 2.23
CA VAL A 65 -14.83 -8.53 1.76
C VAL A 65 -13.56 -8.15 1.00
N ILE A 66 -12.45 -8.84 1.27
CA ILE A 66 -11.22 -8.67 0.50
C ILE A 66 -11.30 -9.46 -0.82
N ILE A 67 -11.02 -8.80 -1.93
CA ILE A 67 -10.95 -9.43 -3.24
C ILE A 67 -9.57 -10.05 -3.41
N LEU A 68 -9.49 -11.37 -3.56
CA LEU A 68 -8.20 -12.07 -3.66
C LEU A 68 -7.66 -12.17 -5.09
N LYS A 69 -8.52 -12.06 -6.11
CA LYS A 69 -8.18 -12.27 -7.52
C LYS A 69 -8.88 -11.24 -8.43
N GLY A 70 -8.29 -10.99 -9.60
CA GLY A 70 -8.84 -10.09 -10.62
C GLY A 70 -8.37 -8.63 -10.48
N PRO A 71 -8.98 -7.71 -11.25
CA PRO A 71 -8.52 -6.30 -11.33
C PRO A 71 -8.57 -5.53 -10.00
N LYS A 72 -9.48 -5.92 -9.08
CA LYS A 72 -9.61 -5.34 -7.74
C LYS A 72 -8.87 -6.16 -6.66
N ALA A 73 -7.95 -7.06 -7.03
CA ALA A 73 -7.24 -7.90 -6.05
C ALA A 73 -6.48 -7.07 -5.01
N GLY A 74 -6.65 -7.41 -3.73
CA GLY A 74 -6.13 -6.69 -2.57
C GLY A 74 -7.04 -5.58 -2.05
N SER A 75 -8.12 -5.24 -2.75
CA SER A 75 -9.08 -4.24 -2.30
C SER A 75 -10.14 -4.86 -1.37
N TRP A 76 -10.55 -4.09 -0.36
CA TRP A 76 -11.73 -4.37 0.45
C TRP A 76 -12.95 -3.72 -0.20
N VAL A 77 -14.04 -4.46 -0.34
CA VAL A 77 -15.27 -4.00 -1.01
C VAL A 77 -16.44 -4.22 -0.09
N ARG A 78 -17.35 -3.24 0.03
CA ARG A 78 -18.57 -3.39 0.83
C ARG A 78 -19.42 -4.53 0.29
N CYS A 79 -19.93 -5.34 1.19
CA CYS A 79 -20.93 -6.35 0.89
C CYS A 79 -21.90 -6.49 2.05
N ARG A 80 -22.99 -7.21 1.81
CA ARG A 80 -23.96 -7.58 2.84
C ARG A 80 -23.98 -9.08 3.01
N ILE A 81 -24.04 -9.55 4.24
CA ILE A 81 -24.23 -10.97 4.52
C ILE A 81 -25.70 -11.32 4.28
N MET A 82 -25.95 -12.19 3.31
CA MET A 82 -27.29 -12.61 2.91
C MET A 82 -27.75 -13.88 3.64
N ALA A 83 -26.81 -14.78 3.92
CA ALA A 83 -27.06 -16.03 4.62
C ALA A 83 -25.75 -16.60 5.19
N GLU A 84 -25.87 -17.57 6.08
CA GLU A 84 -24.75 -18.45 6.41
C GLU A 84 -24.35 -19.26 5.17
N GLY A 85 -23.04 -19.53 5.03
CA GLY A 85 -22.52 -20.34 3.93
C GLY A 85 -22.76 -21.82 4.15
N SER A 86 -22.46 -22.63 3.13
CA SER A 86 -22.61 -24.09 3.20
C SER A 86 -21.54 -24.77 4.05
N LYS A 87 -20.48 -24.04 4.40
CA LYS A 87 -19.32 -24.53 5.16
C LYS A 87 -19.20 -23.79 6.49
N PRO A 88 -18.61 -24.43 7.52
CA PRO A 88 -18.28 -23.75 8.77
C PRO A 88 -17.48 -22.48 8.52
N ASP A 89 -17.77 -21.43 9.29
CA ASP A 89 -17.07 -20.13 9.21
C ASP A 89 -17.15 -19.44 7.84
N THR A 90 -18.19 -19.72 7.06
CA THR A 90 -18.44 -19.06 5.78
C THR A 90 -19.79 -18.37 5.73
N TYR A 91 -19.91 -17.35 4.87
CA TYR A 91 -21.12 -16.57 4.64
C TYR A 91 -21.37 -16.38 3.16
N ASN A 92 -22.64 -16.32 2.77
CA ASN A 92 -23.02 -15.90 1.42
C ASN A 92 -23.13 -14.38 1.40
N CYS A 93 -22.30 -13.73 0.59
CA CYS A 93 -22.20 -12.27 0.56
C CYS A 93 -22.75 -11.70 -0.75
N TYR A 94 -23.45 -10.56 -0.65
CA TYR A 94 -23.91 -9.77 -1.79
C TYR A 94 -23.03 -8.52 -1.96
N ILE A 95 -22.38 -8.37 -3.11
CA ILE A 95 -21.51 -7.24 -3.47
C ILE A 95 -22.24 -6.35 -4.47
N PRO A 96 -22.84 -5.21 -4.05
CA PRO A 96 -23.67 -4.38 -4.91
C PRO A 96 -22.92 -3.80 -6.12
N GLU A 97 -21.63 -3.50 -5.99
CA GLU A 97 -20.80 -2.93 -7.07
C GLU A 97 -20.33 -3.95 -8.12
N SER A 98 -20.55 -5.24 -7.90
CA SER A 98 -20.13 -6.27 -8.88
C SER A 98 -21.13 -6.35 -10.04
N PRO A 99 -20.67 -6.80 -11.24
CA PRO A 99 -21.57 -7.15 -12.34
C PRO A 99 -22.66 -8.13 -11.87
N PRO A 100 -23.89 -8.06 -12.42
CA PRO A 100 -25.03 -8.86 -11.96
C PRO A 100 -24.72 -10.35 -11.76
N GLU A 101 -23.91 -10.94 -12.65
CA GLU A 101 -23.55 -12.37 -12.59
C GLU A 101 -22.60 -12.72 -11.43
N ARG A 102 -21.99 -11.72 -10.79
CA ARG A 102 -20.97 -11.86 -9.73
C ARG A 102 -21.34 -11.15 -8.43
N ARG A 103 -22.58 -10.65 -8.29
CA ARG A 103 -23.00 -9.98 -7.07
C ARG A 103 -23.10 -10.93 -5.89
N ASN A 104 -23.51 -12.17 -6.13
CA ASN A 104 -23.59 -13.18 -5.08
C ASN A 104 -22.31 -13.99 -5.04
N VAL A 105 -21.59 -13.93 -3.92
CA VAL A 105 -20.38 -14.71 -3.68
C VAL A 105 -20.68 -15.73 -2.58
N PRO A 106 -20.78 -17.02 -2.91
CA PRO A 106 -21.07 -18.05 -1.93
C PRO A 106 -19.83 -18.41 -1.09
N ASP A 107 -20.06 -18.93 0.11
CA ASP A 107 -19.03 -19.48 1.01
C ASP A 107 -17.81 -18.56 1.26
N VAL A 108 -18.03 -17.25 1.44
CA VAL A 108 -16.97 -16.32 1.81
C VAL A 108 -16.53 -16.61 3.24
N HIS A 109 -15.28 -17.05 3.41
CA HIS A 109 -14.72 -17.34 4.72
C HIS A 109 -14.63 -16.09 5.59
N VAL A 110 -14.93 -16.21 6.88
CA VAL A 110 -14.95 -15.12 7.86
C VAL A 110 -13.64 -14.32 7.91
N ALA A 111 -12.49 -14.97 7.68
CA ALA A 111 -11.17 -14.35 7.59
C ALA A 111 -11.02 -13.35 6.42
N ALA A 112 -11.85 -13.49 5.38
CA ALA A 112 -11.92 -12.57 4.26
C ALA A 112 -12.91 -11.42 4.50
N LEU A 113 -13.60 -11.41 5.65
CA LEU A 113 -14.55 -10.39 6.05
C LEU A 113 -13.97 -9.50 7.14
N ARG A 114 -14.43 -8.26 7.19
CA ARG A 114 -14.23 -7.36 8.33
C ARG A 114 -15.45 -6.48 8.50
N LYS A 115 -15.70 -6.00 9.73
CA LYS A 115 -16.70 -4.95 9.94
C LYS A 115 -16.38 -3.74 9.05
N VAL A 116 -17.42 -3.15 8.46
CA VAL A 116 -17.27 -1.86 7.77
C VAL A 116 -16.64 -0.90 8.76
N SER A 117 -15.42 -0.47 8.46
CA SER A 117 -14.82 0.60 9.23
C SER A 117 -15.65 1.85 8.91
N GLU A 118 -16.25 2.49 9.92
CA GLU A 118 -16.89 3.80 9.74
C GLU A 118 -15.89 4.82 9.16
N ALA A 119 -14.58 4.58 9.34
CA ALA A 119 -13.50 5.36 8.77
C ALA A 119 -13.01 4.88 7.38
N SER A 120 -13.66 3.87 6.77
CA SER A 120 -13.48 3.56 5.35
C SER A 120 -14.59 4.24 4.54
N PRO A 121 -14.38 5.45 4.01
CA PRO A 121 -15.26 5.98 2.99
C PRO A 121 -15.25 5.02 1.80
N LEU A 122 -16.38 4.33 1.61
CA LEU A 122 -16.59 3.22 0.68
C LEU A 122 -16.70 3.63 -0.78
N VAL A 123 -16.64 4.92 -1.04
CA VAL A 123 -16.21 5.45 -2.33
C VAL A 123 -14.89 6.13 -1.98
N PRO A 124 -13.77 5.87 -2.69
CA PRO A 124 -12.72 6.85 -2.68
C PRO A 124 -13.42 8.11 -3.20
N LYS A 125 -13.82 9.01 -2.29
CA LYS A 125 -13.95 10.43 -2.59
C LYS A 125 -12.79 10.68 -3.54
N PRO A 126 -12.98 11.18 -4.77
CA PRO A 126 -11.89 11.39 -5.72
C PRO A 126 -10.78 12.03 -4.89
N LEU A 127 -9.73 11.26 -4.60
CA LEU A 127 -8.99 11.44 -3.33
C LEU A 127 -8.16 12.72 -3.32
N VAL A 128 -8.24 13.39 -4.45
CA VAL A 128 -7.46 14.46 -4.97
C VAL A 128 -8.43 15.10 -5.97
N ASP A 129 -8.83 16.35 -5.78
CA ASP A 129 -9.45 17.09 -6.87
C ASP A 129 -8.37 17.51 -7.91
N ALA A 130 -8.75 18.20 -8.98
CA ALA A 130 -7.75 18.63 -9.96
C ALA A 130 -6.69 19.58 -9.36
N ALA A 131 -7.03 20.35 -8.32
CA ALA A 131 -6.12 21.28 -7.67
C ALA A 131 -5.11 20.54 -6.79
N ASP A 132 -5.57 19.58 -5.99
CA ASP A 132 -4.71 18.70 -5.19
C ASP A 132 -3.74 17.92 -6.09
N LEU A 133 -4.18 17.48 -7.28
CA LEU A 133 -3.33 16.73 -8.21
C LEU A 133 -2.20 17.60 -8.74
N LYS A 134 -2.52 18.85 -9.12
CA LYS A 134 -1.51 19.84 -9.55
C LYS A 134 -0.50 20.08 -8.43
N GLN A 135 -0.96 20.19 -7.19
CA GLN A 135 -0.09 20.35 -6.02
C GLN A 135 0.81 19.13 -5.79
N ILE A 136 0.27 17.91 -5.86
CA ILE A 136 1.03 16.66 -5.76
C ILE A 136 2.11 16.57 -6.85
N LEU A 137 1.76 16.89 -8.11
CA LEU A 137 2.71 16.87 -9.23
C LEU A 137 3.79 17.94 -9.11
N LYS A 138 3.45 19.12 -8.58
CA LYS A 138 4.43 20.19 -8.30
C LYS A 138 5.45 19.74 -7.25
N GLU A 139 4.99 19.15 -6.15
CA GLU A 139 5.89 18.61 -5.14
C GLU A 139 6.74 17.44 -5.68
N PHE A 140 6.16 16.60 -6.56
CA PHE A 140 6.93 15.56 -7.24
C PHE A 140 8.04 16.16 -8.10
N LYS A 141 7.72 17.18 -8.88
CA LYS A 141 8.68 17.91 -9.71
C LYS A 141 9.79 18.51 -8.85
N ASP A 142 9.47 19.10 -7.70
CA ASP A 142 10.46 19.69 -6.80
C ASP A 142 11.44 18.62 -6.28
N ILE A 143 10.93 17.45 -5.87
CA ILE A 143 11.76 16.30 -5.49
C ILE A 143 12.64 15.85 -6.66
N CYS A 144 12.07 15.72 -7.85
CA CYS A 144 12.82 15.29 -9.02
C CYS A 144 13.85 16.33 -9.46
N SER A 145 13.65 17.62 -9.15
CA SER A 145 14.58 18.70 -9.48
C SER A 145 15.74 18.82 -8.48
N ALA A 146 15.64 18.19 -7.32
CA ALA A 146 16.69 18.21 -6.31
C ALA A 146 18.00 17.61 -6.85
N LYS A 147 19.14 18.25 -6.53
CA LYS A 147 20.46 17.84 -7.02
C LYS A 147 20.76 16.38 -6.67
N GLU A 148 20.50 15.96 -5.44
CA GLU A 148 20.75 14.59 -4.97
C GLU A 148 19.94 13.55 -5.75
N PHE A 149 18.70 13.91 -6.11
CA PHE A 149 17.85 13.07 -6.95
C PHE A 149 18.43 12.94 -8.35
N GLN A 150 18.82 14.06 -8.97
CA GLN A 150 19.42 14.08 -10.31
C GLN A 150 20.73 13.28 -10.36
N ASP A 151 21.64 13.50 -9.40
CA ASP A 151 22.91 12.76 -9.31
C ASP A 151 22.67 11.23 -9.23
N THR A 152 21.63 10.82 -8.48
CA THR A 152 21.26 9.40 -8.34
C THR A 152 20.65 8.83 -9.62
N ILE A 153 19.75 9.57 -10.27
CA ILE A 153 19.14 9.13 -11.54
C ILE A 153 20.19 9.04 -12.64
N GLU A 154 21.10 10.00 -12.74
CA GLU A 154 22.21 9.99 -13.68
C GLU A 154 23.10 8.77 -13.45
N SER A 155 23.51 8.53 -12.19
CA SER A 155 24.28 7.35 -11.81
C SER A 155 23.59 6.04 -12.20
N LEU A 156 22.28 5.93 -12.01
CA LEU A 156 21.50 4.75 -12.42
C LEU A 156 21.42 4.62 -13.95
N GLN A 157 21.34 5.71 -14.69
CA GLN A 157 21.33 5.68 -16.15
C GLN A 157 22.67 5.25 -16.73
N GLU A 158 23.78 5.69 -16.14
CA GLU A 158 25.12 5.33 -16.57
C GLU A 158 25.40 3.82 -16.45
N ILE A 159 24.80 3.14 -15.46
CA ILE A 159 24.88 1.67 -15.32
C ILE A 159 24.12 0.96 -16.46
N GLY A 160 23.14 1.63 -17.06
CA GLY A 160 22.41 1.14 -18.23
C GLY A 160 20.94 0.85 -17.93
N THR A 161 20.06 1.45 -18.73
CA THR A 161 18.59 1.34 -18.59
C THR A 161 18.03 -0.02 -19.02
N GLN A 162 18.81 -0.83 -19.74
CA GLN A 162 18.42 -2.18 -20.16
C GLN A 162 18.53 -3.21 -19.03
N ASN A 163 19.33 -2.93 -18.00
CA ASN A 163 19.48 -3.82 -16.86
C ASN A 163 18.18 -3.84 -16.02
N HIS A 164 17.59 -5.03 -15.85
CA HIS A 164 16.36 -5.22 -15.08
C HIS A 164 16.50 -4.77 -13.62
N GLU A 165 17.64 -5.04 -12.97
CA GLU A 165 17.88 -4.65 -11.59
C GLU A 165 17.94 -3.13 -11.45
N VAL A 166 18.61 -2.44 -12.38
CA VAL A 166 18.68 -0.97 -12.41
C VAL A 166 17.29 -0.36 -12.59
N ARG A 167 16.45 -0.94 -13.46
CA ARG A 167 15.05 -0.50 -13.62
C ARG A 167 14.26 -0.66 -12.31
N MET A 168 14.45 -1.77 -11.60
CA MET A 168 13.80 -2.00 -10.30
C MET A 168 14.32 -1.03 -9.23
N MET A 169 15.63 -0.79 -9.16
CA MET A 169 16.23 0.18 -8.24
C MET A 169 15.72 1.60 -8.51
N LYS A 170 15.67 2.04 -9.77
CA LYS A 170 15.10 3.34 -10.14
C LYS A 170 13.66 3.47 -9.69
N LYS A 171 12.84 2.44 -9.93
CA LYS A 171 11.44 2.41 -9.50
C LYS A 171 11.30 2.49 -7.98
N THR A 172 12.10 1.71 -7.24
CA THR A 172 12.09 1.71 -5.77
C THR A 172 12.56 3.05 -5.21
N PHE A 173 13.62 3.62 -5.77
CA PHE A 173 14.14 4.94 -5.38
C PHE A 173 13.08 6.03 -5.57
N VAL A 174 12.49 6.13 -6.76
CA VAL A 174 11.42 7.09 -7.05
C VAL A 174 10.22 6.88 -6.11
N SER A 175 9.81 5.62 -5.94
CA SER A 175 8.71 5.27 -5.05
C SER A 175 8.98 5.74 -3.62
N HIS A 176 10.20 5.53 -3.14
CA HIS A 176 10.61 5.92 -1.81
C HIS A 176 10.60 7.44 -1.64
N GLN A 177 11.26 8.17 -2.55
CA GLN A 177 11.34 9.64 -2.49
C GLN A 177 9.97 10.30 -2.53
N PHE A 178 9.01 9.73 -3.26
CA PHE A 178 7.68 10.32 -3.40
C PHE A 178 6.66 9.85 -2.35
N SER A 179 6.94 8.77 -1.62
CA SER A 179 6.05 8.24 -0.57
C SER A 179 5.60 9.28 0.47
N PRO A 180 6.47 10.19 0.96
CA PRO A 180 6.05 11.25 1.89
C PRO A 180 5.06 12.25 1.29
N VAL A 181 5.13 12.54 -0.02
CA VAL A 181 4.17 13.43 -0.70
C VAL A 181 2.81 12.75 -0.75
N LEU A 182 2.76 11.51 -1.22
CA LEU A 182 1.52 10.74 -1.30
C LEU A 182 0.82 10.69 0.07
N ASN A 183 1.57 10.35 1.13
CA ASN A 183 1.01 10.26 2.47
C ASN A 183 0.49 11.61 3.00
N ARG A 184 1.14 12.74 2.70
CA ARG A 184 0.66 14.08 3.08
C ARG A 184 -0.68 14.41 2.42
N HIS A 185 -0.87 13.97 1.18
CA HIS A 185 -2.10 14.12 0.41
C HIS A 185 -3.07 12.94 0.60
N GLN A 186 -2.93 12.19 1.70
CA GLN A 186 -3.81 11.08 2.09
C GLN A 186 -3.89 9.93 1.08
N LEU A 187 -2.98 9.89 0.09
CA LEU A 187 -2.80 8.76 -0.79
C LEU A 187 -1.87 7.75 -0.11
N PRO A 188 -2.29 6.50 0.09
CA PRO A 188 -1.43 5.53 0.75
C PRO A 188 -0.20 5.26 -0.13
N ALA A 189 1.01 5.39 0.42
CA ALA A 189 2.27 5.03 -0.25
C ALA A 189 2.45 3.50 -0.44
N THR A 190 1.39 2.84 -0.88
CA THR A 190 1.31 1.41 -1.19
C THR A 190 1.10 1.26 -2.70
N LYS A 191 1.21 0.02 -3.19
CA LYS A 191 0.90 -0.29 -4.61
C LYS A 191 -0.47 0.24 -5.05
N ILE A 192 -1.46 0.22 -4.14
CA ILE A 192 -2.83 0.68 -4.41
C ILE A 192 -2.86 2.19 -4.60
N GLY A 193 -2.30 2.97 -3.68
CA GLY A 193 -2.32 4.44 -3.79
C GLY A 193 -1.48 4.95 -4.95
N TRP A 194 -0.36 4.29 -5.28
CA TRP A 194 0.38 4.55 -6.52
C TRP A 194 -0.47 4.31 -7.77
N SER A 195 -1.21 3.20 -7.81
CA SER A 195 -2.10 2.89 -8.94
C SER A 195 -3.23 3.92 -9.06
N GLN A 196 -3.79 4.36 -7.93
CA GLN A 196 -4.82 5.40 -7.88
C GLN A 196 -4.27 6.73 -8.41
N PHE A 197 -3.11 7.17 -7.90
CA PHE A 197 -2.42 8.36 -8.36
C PHE A 197 -2.20 8.33 -9.87
N LEU A 198 -1.55 7.30 -10.41
CA LEU A 198 -1.26 7.19 -11.84
C LEU A 198 -2.53 7.17 -12.70
N THR A 199 -3.57 6.48 -12.24
CA THR A 199 -4.86 6.42 -12.95
C THR A 199 -5.54 7.79 -12.96
N PHE A 200 -5.51 8.50 -11.83
CA PHE A 200 -6.10 9.82 -11.71
C PHE A 200 -5.35 10.84 -12.57
N THR A 201 -4.01 10.86 -12.50
CA THR A 201 -3.17 11.70 -13.36
C THR A 201 -3.48 11.49 -14.83
N ARG A 202 -3.57 10.22 -15.28
CA ARG A 202 -3.92 9.90 -16.67
C ARG A 202 -5.31 10.40 -17.06
N THR A 203 -6.30 10.24 -16.18
CA THR A 203 -7.69 10.67 -16.42
C THR A 203 -7.77 12.19 -16.54
N GLN A 204 -6.97 12.91 -15.76
CA GLN A 204 -6.86 14.37 -15.80
C GLN A 204 -5.87 14.89 -16.86
N GLY A 205 -5.30 14.00 -17.70
CA GLY A 205 -4.28 14.36 -18.69
C GLY A 205 -4.75 15.29 -19.81
N THR A 206 -6.05 15.55 -19.91
CA THR A 206 -6.61 16.58 -20.81
C THR A 206 -6.45 18.00 -20.27
N ASP A 207 -6.24 18.16 -18.96
CA ASP A 207 -5.87 19.45 -18.36
C ASP A 207 -4.42 19.79 -18.73
N ALA A 208 -4.21 20.96 -19.34
CA ALA A 208 -2.92 21.38 -19.86
C ALA A 208 -1.84 21.52 -18.78
N ASP A 209 -2.20 21.96 -17.56
CA ASP A 209 -1.25 22.10 -16.46
C ASP A 209 -0.85 20.72 -15.92
N VAL A 210 -1.81 19.80 -15.80
CA VAL A 210 -1.54 18.42 -15.39
C VAL A 210 -0.62 17.72 -16.39
N ALA A 211 -0.90 17.86 -17.68
CA ALA A 211 -0.05 17.32 -18.75
C ALA A 211 1.37 17.89 -18.67
N LYS A 212 1.50 19.22 -18.62
CA LYS A 212 2.79 19.91 -18.53
C LYS A 212 3.60 19.47 -17.32
N LEU A 213 3.01 19.44 -16.12
CA LEU A 213 3.70 19.02 -14.89
C LEU A 213 4.11 17.55 -14.97
N SER A 214 3.25 16.68 -15.50
CA SER A 214 3.55 15.25 -15.69
C SER A 214 4.74 15.04 -16.62
N HIS A 215 4.78 15.77 -17.74
CA HIS A 215 5.88 15.71 -18.70
C HIS A 215 7.18 16.28 -18.15
N GLU A 216 7.12 17.35 -17.35
CA GLU A 216 8.29 17.89 -16.64
C GLU A 216 8.87 16.87 -15.64
N VAL A 217 8.03 16.19 -14.87
CA VAL A 217 8.46 15.10 -13.97
C VAL A 217 9.12 13.97 -14.76
N GLU A 218 8.54 13.54 -15.89
CA GLU A 218 9.12 12.49 -16.73
C GLU A 218 10.50 12.88 -17.29
N ARG A 219 10.66 14.14 -17.73
CA ARG A 219 11.96 14.68 -18.19
C ARG A 219 13.00 14.66 -17.08
N LEU A 220 12.64 15.10 -15.88
CA LEU A 220 13.53 15.09 -14.71
C LEU A 220 13.89 13.66 -14.29
N MET A 221 12.96 12.72 -14.39
CA MET A 221 13.22 11.30 -14.17
C MET A 221 14.00 10.65 -15.31
N ARG A 222 14.29 11.38 -16.40
CA ARG A 222 14.95 10.87 -17.60
C ARG A 222 14.23 9.65 -18.18
N VAL A 223 12.90 9.76 -18.25
CA VAL A 223 11.98 8.81 -18.88
C VAL A 223 11.42 9.50 -20.13
N ARG A 224 11.10 8.75 -21.19
CA ARG A 224 10.46 9.32 -22.37
C ARG A 224 9.09 9.87 -21.96
N VAL A 225 8.75 11.05 -22.47
CA VAL A 225 7.49 11.73 -22.18
C VAL A 225 6.32 10.84 -22.59
N GLY A 226 5.37 10.65 -21.68
CA GLY A 226 4.19 9.80 -21.80
C GLY A 226 4.38 8.36 -21.33
N ASP A 227 5.60 7.86 -21.11
CA ASP A 227 5.82 6.47 -20.74
C ASP A 227 5.46 6.17 -19.27
N PHE A 228 5.61 7.15 -18.36
CA PHE A 228 5.36 6.95 -16.94
C PHE A 228 3.90 7.21 -16.57
N PHE A 229 3.36 8.35 -16.97
CA PHE A 229 1.98 8.73 -16.66
C PHE A 229 0.96 8.23 -17.69
N GLY A 230 1.40 7.91 -18.92
CA GLY A 230 0.50 7.53 -20.01
C GLY A 230 -0.21 8.72 -20.66
N ILE A 231 0.30 9.94 -20.49
CA ILE A 231 -0.22 11.16 -21.12
C ILE A 231 0.60 11.46 -22.38
N ARG A 232 -0.02 11.35 -23.56
CA ARG A 232 0.67 11.58 -24.84
C ARG A 232 1.16 13.02 -24.94
N ALA A 233 2.39 13.21 -25.44
CA ALA A 233 2.88 14.53 -25.82
C ALA A 233 2.03 15.11 -26.97
N GLY A 234 1.80 16.42 -26.95
CA GLY A 234 1.10 17.11 -28.04
C GLY A 234 1.89 17.04 -29.35
N GLN A 235 1.19 17.13 -30.48
CA GLN A 235 1.84 17.22 -31.79
C GLN A 235 2.75 18.46 -31.82
N GLY A 236 4.07 18.25 -31.86
CA GLY A 236 5.09 19.31 -31.88
C GLY A 236 6.08 19.27 -30.72
N GLU A 237 5.78 18.54 -29.64
CA GLU A 237 6.74 18.31 -28.56
C GLU A 237 7.69 17.17 -28.94
N GLN A 238 8.74 17.48 -29.70
CA GLN A 238 9.79 16.51 -29.99
C GLN A 238 10.51 16.14 -28.69
N VAL A 239 10.42 14.86 -28.33
CA VAL A 239 11.17 14.29 -27.21
C VAL A 239 12.62 14.11 -27.66
N THR A 240 13.46 15.11 -27.42
CA THR A 240 14.92 14.94 -27.53
C THR A 240 15.37 14.08 -26.35
N VAL A 241 15.25 12.76 -26.48
CA VAL A 241 15.97 11.86 -25.58
C VAL A 241 17.45 12.06 -25.92
N GLN A 242 18.16 12.85 -25.12
CA GLN A 242 19.62 12.91 -25.18
C GLN A 242 20.11 11.49 -24.90
N GLN A 243 20.44 10.78 -25.98
CA GLN A 243 20.99 9.44 -25.92
C GLN A 243 22.41 9.60 -25.41
N ALA A 244 22.59 9.48 -24.09
CA ALA A 244 23.89 9.54 -23.47
C ALA A 244 24.76 8.42 -24.07
N CYS A 245 25.85 8.80 -24.72
CA CYS A 245 26.85 7.87 -25.21
C CYS A 245 27.44 7.14 -23.98
N PRO A 246 27.41 5.79 -23.93
CA PRO A 246 27.85 5.05 -22.76
C PRO A 246 29.37 5.24 -22.60
N LYS A 247 29.76 6.10 -21.66
CA LYS A 247 31.14 6.14 -21.18
C LYS A 247 31.40 4.84 -20.44
N ARG A 248 32.47 4.11 -20.79
CA ARG A 248 32.90 2.91 -20.08
C ARG A 248 33.17 3.24 -18.62
N LEU A 249 32.17 3.05 -17.75
CA LEU A 249 32.40 3.01 -16.31
C LEU A 249 33.09 1.70 -15.95
N LYS A 250 34.20 1.83 -15.21
CA LYS A 250 34.93 0.69 -14.67
C LYS A 250 34.06 0.03 -13.59
N ASP A 251 34.00 -1.30 -13.58
CA ASP A 251 33.13 -2.14 -12.72
C ASP A 251 33.17 -1.77 -11.21
N ALA A 252 34.27 -1.18 -10.74
CA ALA A 252 34.42 -0.72 -9.36
C ALA A 252 33.42 0.38 -8.94
N CYS A 253 32.94 1.23 -9.86
CA CYS A 253 31.97 2.29 -9.52
C CYS A 253 30.55 1.76 -9.33
N VAL A 254 30.17 0.69 -10.05
CA VAL A 254 28.84 0.06 -9.93
C VAL A 254 28.64 -0.46 -8.52
N GLY A 255 29.64 -1.16 -7.96
CA GLY A 255 29.57 -1.68 -6.59
C GLY A 255 29.48 -0.62 -5.50
N LEU A 256 29.97 0.61 -5.75
CA LEU A 256 29.86 1.72 -4.81
C LEU A 256 28.46 2.36 -4.87
N LEU A 257 27.92 2.55 -6.07
CA LEU A 257 26.58 3.10 -6.31
C LEU A 257 25.49 2.18 -5.78
N LEU A 258 25.62 0.86 -5.99
CA LEU A 258 24.71 -0.14 -5.42
C LEU A 258 24.72 -0.09 -3.88
N ARG A 259 25.89 0.07 -3.27
CA ARG A 259 26.01 0.22 -1.81
C ARG A 259 25.35 1.50 -1.30
N LYS A 260 25.52 2.63 -1.98
CA LYS A 260 24.83 3.88 -1.62
C LYS A 260 23.31 3.75 -1.76
N ALA A 261 22.81 3.21 -2.87
CA ALA A 261 21.36 2.99 -3.06
C ALA A 261 20.78 2.06 -1.98
N HIS A 262 21.53 1.01 -1.61
CA HIS A 262 21.16 0.13 -0.52
C HIS A 262 21.16 0.84 0.84
N GLN A 263 22.17 1.68 1.13
CA GLN A 263 22.21 2.49 2.34
C GLN A 263 21.04 3.47 2.43
N TYR A 264 20.65 4.13 1.33
CA TYR A 264 19.45 4.97 1.31
C TYR A 264 18.19 4.17 1.64
N THR A 265 18.09 2.95 1.11
CA THR A 265 16.95 2.04 1.40
C THR A 265 16.94 1.62 2.88
N GLN A 266 18.10 1.32 3.47
CA GLN A 266 18.19 0.95 4.89
C GLN A 266 17.93 2.14 5.82
N ALA A 267 18.46 3.33 5.51
CA ALA A 267 18.24 4.54 6.30
C ALA A 267 16.75 4.93 6.29
N ALA A 268 16.10 4.78 5.14
CA ALA A 268 14.66 4.95 4.97
C ALA A 268 13.85 3.98 5.85
N GLU A 269 14.16 2.69 5.80
CA GLU A 269 13.51 1.70 6.65
C GLU A 269 13.71 2.01 8.13
N ALA A 270 14.90 2.44 8.53
CA ALA A 270 15.19 2.86 9.90
C ALA A 270 14.35 4.08 10.33
N GLN A 271 14.24 5.10 9.47
CA GLN A 271 13.39 6.28 9.73
C GLN A 271 11.91 5.91 9.85
N SER A 272 11.42 5.03 8.97
CA SER A 272 10.03 4.55 9.03
C SER A 272 9.75 3.78 10.33
N ARG A 273 10.70 2.97 10.82
CA ARG A 273 10.59 2.27 12.11
C ARG A 273 10.64 3.22 13.29
N ALA A 274 11.46 4.28 13.22
CA ALA A 274 11.58 5.30 14.27
C ALA A 274 10.34 6.21 14.39
N ALA A 275 9.58 6.41 13.30
CA ALA A 275 8.36 7.23 13.32
C ALA A 275 7.17 6.57 14.07
N VAL A 276 7.16 5.23 14.17
CA VAL A 276 6.09 4.47 14.85
C VAL A 276 5.97 4.82 16.35
N PRO A 277 7.05 4.80 17.17
CA PRO A 277 6.96 5.12 18.59
C PRO A 277 6.60 6.60 18.88
N ALA A 278 7.04 7.55 18.04
CA ALA A 278 6.75 8.98 18.22
C ALA A 278 5.24 9.28 18.13
N SER A 279 4.53 8.64 17.19
CA SER A 279 3.08 8.78 17.05
C SER A 279 2.29 8.18 18.24
N ARG A 280 2.84 7.13 18.87
CA ARG A 280 2.23 6.48 20.04
C ARG A 280 2.39 7.32 21.31
N ALA A 281 3.55 7.95 21.49
CA ALA A 281 3.79 8.88 22.60
C ALA A 281 2.91 10.13 22.50
N GLN A 282 2.76 10.71 21.30
CA GLN A 282 1.89 11.87 21.08
C GLN A 282 0.40 11.54 21.30
N ARG A 283 -0.09 10.36 20.88
CA ARG A 283 -1.46 9.92 21.18
C ARG A 283 -1.70 9.61 22.67
N ALA A 284 -0.69 9.11 23.38
CA ALA A 284 -0.78 8.90 24.82
C ALA A 284 -0.86 10.24 25.59
N ALA A 285 -0.05 11.23 25.19
CA ALA A 285 -0.09 12.57 25.77
C ALA A 285 -1.42 13.31 25.51
N ALA A 286 -1.98 13.20 24.30
CA ALA A 286 -3.27 13.80 23.96
C ALA A 286 -4.45 13.18 24.76
N LYS A 287 -4.40 11.87 25.04
CA LYS A 287 -5.38 11.20 25.92
C LYS A 287 -5.24 11.60 27.38
N ALA A 288 -4.03 11.86 27.87
CA ALA A 288 -3.81 12.32 29.23
C ALA A 288 -4.31 13.76 29.44
N SER A 289 -4.18 14.63 28.43
CA SER A 289 -4.62 16.03 28.52
C SER A 289 -6.14 16.24 28.46
N THR A 290 -6.92 15.25 28.02
CA THR A 290 -8.40 15.32 27.98
C THR A 290 -9.06 14.75 29.23
N ALA A 291 -8.27 14.14 30.13
CA ALA A 291 -8.72 13.70 31.43
C ALA A 291 -8.36 14.75 32.49
N SER A 292 -9.15 15.82 32.59
CA SER A 292 -9.12 16.72 33.75
C SER A 292 -10.54 16.90 34.31
N PRO A 293 -10.68 17.12 35.63
CA PRO A 293 -11.75 16.55 36.41
C PRO A 293 -13.00 17.43 36.38
N PHE A 294 -14.13 16.79 36.13
CA PHE A 294 -15.42 17.26 36.62
C PHE A 294 -15.38 17.13 38.16
N MET A 295 -14.86 18.15 38.85
CA MET A 295 -15.07 18.33 40.29
C MET A 295 -16.34 19.14 40.49
N ARG A 296 -17.24 18.58 41.31
CA ARG A 296 -18.25 19.30 42.08
C ARG A 296 -17.61 19.90 43.31
#